data_AF-A0A9Q2CXU2-F1
#
_entry.id   AF-A0A9Q2CXU2-F1
#
_cell.length_a   1.000
_cell.length_b   1.000
_cell.length_c   1.000
_cell.angle_alpha   90.00
_cell.angle_beta   90.00
_cell.angle_gamma   90.00
#
_symmetry.space_group_name_H-M   'P 1'
#
loop_
_entity.id
_entity.type
_entity.pdbx_description
1 polymer ?
#
loop_
_entity_poly.entity_id
_entity_poly.type
_entity_poly.pdbx_seq_one_letter_code
_entity_poly.pdbx_strand_id
1 'polypeptide(L)'
;MGKFLDFFFSKRSREDRERDGVLSLREKLEKDYREDGYNKIPYISSEGDAHNLLKQIKLSNTLLPHKSYMTFINDDELVFGHVVMLWWVKNVNRKRAPKFFSQEYGLNFKEELKWLKTLGFVDEENVLTKKGEDMLNSHTDIIEHHKEKFK
;
A
#
# COMPACT_ATOMS: atom_id res chain seq x y z
N MET A 1 -11.89 17.03 -8.43
CA MET A 1 -10.57 17.39 -7.90
C MET A 1 -10.76 18.12 -6.58
N GLY A 2 -10.12 17.68 -5.48
CA GLY A 2 -9.71 18.61 -4.42
C GLY A 2 -10.28 18.53 -3.01
N LYS A 3 -11.22 17.64 -2.62
CA LYS A 3 -11.70 17.61 -1.22
C LYS A 3 -10.61 17.30 -0.19
N PHE A 4 -9.60 16.51 -0.57
CA PHE A 4 -8.46 16.16 0.30
C PHE A 4 -7.51 17.33 0.56
N LEU A 5 -7.33 18.22 -0.43
CA LEU A 5 -6.47 19.40 -0.27
C LEU A 5 -7.16 20.46 0.57
N ASP A 6 -8.47 20.60 0.42
CA ASP A 6 -9.25 21.42 1.34
C ASP A 6 -9.18 20.86 2.77
N PHE A 7 -9.06 19.56 3.01
CA PHE A 7 -8.93 19.04 4.39
C PHE A 7 -7.64 19.49 5.10
N PHE A 8 -6.51 19.56 4.40
CA PHE A 8 -5.26 20.09 4.94
C PHE A 8 -5.20 21.63 4.98
N PHE A 9 -5.93 22.34 4.11
CA PHE A 9 -5.85 23.80 3.94
C PHE A 9 -7.11 24.61 4.30
N SER A 10 -8.24 23.97 4.62
CA SER A 10 -9.51 24.62 4.99
C SER A 10 -9.69 24.77 6.51
N LYS A 11 -10.61 25.65 6.91
CA LYS A 11 -10.92 26.00 8.30
C LYS A 11 -11.49 24.79 9.06
N ARG A 12 -10.60 23.99 9.66
CA ARG A 12 -10.93 22.86 10.56
C ARG A 12 -11.79 23.29 11.76
N SER A 13 -12.70 22.43 12.18
CA SER A 13 -13.50 22.62 13.40
C SER A 13 -12.61 22.62 14.66
N ARG A 14 -13.10 23.15 15.78
CA ARG A 14 -12.34 23.17 17.04
C ARG A 14 -12.07 21.75 17.57
N GLU A 15 -13.04 20.85 17.43
CA GLU A 15 -12.94 19.45 17.84
C GLU A 15 -11.90 18.68 17.02
N ASP A 16 -11.78 18.96 15.72
CA ASP A 16 -10.73 18.38 14.87
C ASP A 16 -9.34 18.82 15.30
N ARG A 17 -9.18 20.09 15.69
CA ARG A 17 -7.89 20.62 16.16
C ARG A 17 -7.49 20.06 17.52
N GLU A 18 -8.44 19.88 18.44
CA GLU A 18 -8.21 19.28 19.76
C GLU A 18 -7.85 17.79 19.63
N ARG A 19 -8.53 17.05 18.75
CA ARG A 19 -8.23 15.64 18.43
C ARG A 19 -6.89 15.48 17.70
N ASP A 20 -6.57 16.35 16.75
CA ASP A 20 -5.30 16.34 16.02
C ASP A 20 -4.09 16.66 16.92
N GLY A 21 -4.29 17.35 18.05
CA GLY A 21 -3.24 17.57 19.05
C GLY A 21 -2.78 16.28 19.73
N VAL A 22 -3.57 15.21 19.66
CA VAL A 22 -3.33 13.93 20.35
C VAL A 22 -2.81 12.85 19.39
N LEU A 23 -3.23 12.87 18.12
CA LEU A 23 -2.88 11.84 17.15
C LEU A 23 -1.46 11.98 16.58
N SER A 24 -0.79 10.84 16.40
CA SER A 24 0.47 10.74 15.67
C SER A 24 0.29 11.08 14.19
N LEU A 25 1.38 11.34 13.46
CA LEU A 25 1.24 11.65 12.03
C LEU A 25 0.77 10.42 11.24
N ARG A 26 1.19 9.22 11.65
CA ARG A 26 0.71 7.98 11.05
C ARG A 26 -0.81 7.84 11.19
N GLU A 27 -1.35 8.07 12.39
CA GLU A 27 -2.78 7.96 12.64
C GLU A 27 -3.60 8.97 11.81
N LYS A 28 -3.04 10.17 11.60
CA LYS A 28 -3.66 11.18 10.73
C LYS A 28 -3.71 10.71 9.28
N LEU A 29 -2.62 10.18 8.74
CA LEU A 29 -2.59 9.64 7.38
C LEU A 29 -3.53 8.42 7.23
N GLU A 30 -3.59 7.53 8.23
CA GLU A 30 -4.53 6.41 8.22
C GLU A 30 -5.99 6.88 8.17
N LYS A 31 -6.33 7.94 8.92
CA LYS A 31 -7.65 8.57 8.87
C LYS A 31 -7.92 9.16 7.48
N ASP A 32 -6.95 9.86 6.91
CA ASP A 32 -7.05 10.44 5.57
C ASP A 32 -7.37 9.39 4.50
N TYR A 33 -6.69 8.23 4.52
CA TYR A 33 -7.00 7.14 3.58
C TYR A 33 -8.41 6.57 3.77
N ARG A 34 -8.89 6.48 5.02
CA ARG A 34 -10.27 6.03 5.30
C ARG A 34 -11.29 7.01 4.75
N GLU A 35 -11.07 8.31 4.95
CA GLU A 35 -11.97 9.36 4.47
C GLU A 35 -11.96 9.49 2.94
N ASP A 36 -10.81 9.28 2.30
CA ASP A 36 -10.72 9.20 0.83
C ASP A 36 -11.31 7.90 0.27
N GLY A 37 -11.62 6.92 1.13
CA GLY A 37 -12.35 5.69 0.79
C GLY A 37 -11.46 4.62 0.15
N TYR A 38 -10.23 4.46 0.64
CA TYR A 38 -9.35 3.36 0.27
C TYR A 38 -9.93 2.02 0.75
N ASN A 39 -9.93 0.97 -0.10
CA ASN A 39 -10.38 -0.36 0.30
C ASN A 39 -9.42 -0.96 1.36
N LYS A 40 -8.11 -0.90 1.10
CA LYS A 40 -7.06 -1.28 2.06
C LYS A 40 -6.28 -0.05 2.50
N ILE A 41 -6.11 0.11 3.82
CA ILE A 41 -5.32 1.23 4.36
C ILE A 41 -3.83 0.93 4.19
N PRO A 42 -3.05 1.84 3.55
CA PRO A 42 -1.61 1.68 3.42
C PRO A 42 -0.90 1.50 4.76
N TYR A 43 -0.03 0.51 4.82
CA TYR A 43 0.91 0.33 5.92
C TYR A 43 1.99 1.42 5.90
N ILE A 44 2.14 2.10 7.03
CA ILE A 44 3.20 3.09 7.27
C ILE A 44 4.11 2.54 8.37
N SER A 45 5.37 2.26 8.01
CA SER A 45 6.28 1.53 8.90
C SER A 45 6.71 2.28 10.15
N SER A 46 6.76 3.61 10.09
CA SER A 46 7.25 4.46 11.19
C SER A 46 6.75 5.90 11.06
N GLU A 47 6.82 6.67 12.15
CA GLU A 47 6.55 8.12 12.11
C GLU A 47 7.51 8.86 11.16
N GLY A 48 8.77 8.42 11.05
CA GLY A 48 9.72 8.98 10.10
C GLY A 48 9.29 8.76 8.65
N ASP A 49 8.77 7.58 8.34
CA ASP A 49 8.20 7.29 7.03
C ASP A 49 6.90 8.09 6.79
N ALA A 50 6.06 8.26 7.82
CA ALA A 50 4.88 9.12 7.76
C ALA A 50 5.25 10.57 7.40
N HIS A 51 6.31 11.11 8.01
CA HIS A 51 6.82 12.44 7.69
C HIS A 51 7.32 12.55 6.25
N ASN A 52 8.05 11.54 5.76
CA ASN A 52 8.53 11.51 4.39
C ASN A 52 7.37 11.39 3.39
N LEU A 53 6.39 10.56 3.70
CA LEU A 53 5.19 10.37 2.89
C LEU A 53 4.38 11.67 2.80
N LEU A 54 4.16 12.35 3.93
CA LEU A 54 3.49 13.65 3.96
C LEU A 54 4.20 14.70 3.10
N LYS A 55 5.54 14.74 3.11
CA LYS A 55 6.30 15.64 2.23
C LYS A 55 6.02 15.34 0.77
N GLN A 56 6.00 14.07 0.37
CA GLN A 56 5.72 13.67 -1.00
C GLN A 56 4.28 14.01 -1.41
N ILE A 57 3.31 13.74 -0.54
CA ILE A 57 1.89 14.08 -0.75
C ILE A 57 1.71 15.59 -0.96
N LYS A 58 2.45 16.42 -0.21
CA LYS A 58 2.42 17.87 -0.38
C LYS A 58 3.00 18.33 -1.73
N LEU A 59 3.98 17.61 -2.28
CA LEU A 59 4.59 17.91 -3.57
C LEU A 59 3.72 17.42 -4.74
N SER A 60 3.19 16.21 -4.64
CA SER A 60 2.35 15.58 -5.67
C SER A 60 0.89 16.02 -5.62
N ASN A 61 0.50 16.71 -4.54
CA ASN A 61 -0.87 17.15 -4.28
C ASN A 61 -1.88 15.99 -4.23
N THR A 62 -1.41 14.77 -3.97
CA THR A 62 -2.18 13.52 -4.06
C THR A 62 -1.75 12.54 -2.96
N LEU A 63 -2.71 11.81 -2.38
CA LEU A 63 -2.41 10.73 -1.45
C LEU A 63 -1.57 9.62 -2.11
N LEU A 64 -0.56 9.14 -1.38
CA LEU A 64 0.36 8.09 -1.82
C LEU A 64 0.35 6.95 -0.80
N PRO A 65 0.39 5.67 -1.17
CA PRO A 65 0.24 5.14 -2.53
C PRO A 65 -1.06 5.60 -3.21
N HIS A 66 -1.06 5.65 -4.54
CA HIS A 66 -2.25 6.02 -5.28
C HIS A 66 -3.39 5.03 -4.98
N LYS A 67 -4.62 5.52 -4.86
CA LYS A 67 -5.79 4.74 -4.45
C LYS A 67 -6.00 3.47 -5.29
N SER A 68 -5.69 3.52 -6.59
CA SER A 68 -5.79 2.35 -7.47
C SER A 68 -4.88 1.19 -7.04
N TYR A 69 -3.76 1.45 -6.35
CA TYR A 69 -2.89 0.39 -5.83
C TYR A 69 -3.41 -0.29 -4.57
N MET A 70 -4.42 0.33 -3.93
CA MET A 70 -5.04 -0.14 -2.69
C MET A 70 -6.49 -0.58 -2.89
N THR A 71 -6.92 -0.66 -4.15
CA THR A 71 -8.24 -1.17 -4.54
C THR A 71 -8.18 -2.69 -4.63
N PHE A 72 -9.21 -3.38 -4.13
CA PHE A 72 -9.27 -4.83 -4.21
C PHE A 72 -9.47 -5.28 -5.65
N ILE A 73 -8.66 -6.25 -6.09
CA ILE A 73 -8.69 -6.81 -7.45
C ILE A 73 -9.39 -8.17 -7.51
N ASN A 74 -9.68 -8.77 -6.36
CA ASN A 74 -10.40 -10.05 -6.27
C ASN A 74 -11.15 -10.19 -4.93
N ASP A 75 -11.87 -11.30 -4.77
CA ASP A 75 -12.66 -11.61 -3.57
C ASP A 75 -11.81 -11.95 -2.34
N ASP A 76 -10.54 -12.34 -2.53
CA ASP A 76 -9.58 -12.54 -1.43
C ASP A 76 -8.96 -11.20 -0.96
N GLU A 77 -9.46 -10.05 -1.43
CA GLU A 77 -9.01 -8.70 -1.05
C GLU A 77 -7.55 -8.40 -1.40
N LEU A 78 -7.02 -9.02 -2.46
CA LEU A 78 -5.70 -8.68 -2.97
C LEU A 78 -5.71 -7.28 -3.57
N VAL A 79 -4.56 -6.60 -3.53
CA VAL A 79 -4.35 -5.30 -4.16
C VAL A 79 -3.14 -5.37 -5.08
N PHE A 80 -2.88 -4.30 -5.84
CA PHE A 80 -1.77 -4.23 -6.81
C PHE A 80 -0.45 -4.73 -6.25
N GLY A 81 -0.09 -4.29 -5.03
CA GLY A 81 1.16 -4.67 -4.37
C GLY A 81 1.29 -6.18 -4.11
N HIS A 82 0.19 -6.92 -3.91
CA HIS A 82 0.23 -8.37 -3.69
C HIS A 82 0.64 -9.12 -4.96
N VAL A 83 0.17 -8.69 -6.13
CA VAL A 83 0.61 -9.28 -7.42
C VAL A 83 2.10 -9.03 -7.63
N VAL A 84 2.59 -7.83 -7.31
CA VAL A 84 4.03 -7.52 -7.32
C VAL A 84 4.79 -8.39 -6.31
N MET A 85 4.22 -8.66 -5.14
CA MET A 85 4.82 -9.60 -4.17
C MET A 85 4.92 -11.01 -4.73
N LEU A 86 3.87 -11.53 -5.38
CA LEU A 86 3.90 -12.86 -6.02
C LEU A 86 4.98 -12.94 -7.10
N TRP A 87 5.05 -11.92 -7.97
CA TRP A 87 6.13 -11.82 -8.95
C TRP A 87 7.52 -11.81 -8.29
N TRP A 88 7.68 -11.03 -7.23
CA TRP A 88 8.95 -10.91 -6.52
C TRP A 88 9.36 -12.24 -5.87
N VAL A 89 8.44 -12.93 -5.21
CA VAL A 89 8.67 -14.25 -4.59
C VAL A 89 9.11 -15.26 -5.66
N LYS A 90 8.46 -15.26 -6.83
CA LYS A 90 8.80 -16.16 -7.94
C LYS A 90 10.16 -15.87 -8.57
N ASN A 91 10.52 -14.59 -8.74
CA ASN A 91 11.64 -14.19 -9.61
C ASN A 91 12.87 -13.69 -8.85
N VAL A 92 12.74 -13.32 -7.58
CA VAL A 92 13.81 -12.68 -6.81
C VAL A 92 14.23 -13.55 -5.64
N ASN A 93 15.35 -14.25 -5.81
CA ASN A 93 15.95 -15.04 -4.74
C ASN A 93 16.78 -14.14 -3.80
N ARG A 94 16.12 -13.32 -2.98
CA ARG A 94 16.77 -12.48 -1.96
C ARG A 94 16.15 -12.70 -0.59
N LYS A 95 17.01 -12.79 0.44
CA LYS A 95 16.56 -12.93 1.85
C LYS A 95 15.88 -11.68 2.41
N ARG A 96 16.20 -10.49 1.89
CA ARG A 96 15.70 -9.22 2.42
C ARG A 96 14.62 -8.64 1.51
N ALA A 97 13.46 -8.41 2.10
CA ALA A 97 12.36 -7.70 1.46
C ALA A 97 12.76 -6.24 1.10
N PRO A 98 12.45 -5.77 -0.12
CA PRO A 98 12.68 -4.40 -0.53
C PRO A 98 11.80 -3.40 0.23
N LYS A 99 12.34 -2.20 0.51
CA LYS A 99 11.59 -1.09 1.13
C LYS A 99 10.47 -0.53 0.25
N PHE A 100 10.54 -0.71 -1.07
CA PHE A 100 9.53 -0.17 -1.97
C PHE A 100 8.14 -0.77 -1.70
N PHE A 101 8.03 -1.98 -1.12
CA PHE A 101 6.72 -2.53 -0.79
C PHE A 101 5.94 -1.66 0.19
N SER A 102 6.60 -1.15 1.24
CA SER A 102 5.96 -0.21 2.15
C SER A 102 5.84 1.18 1.55
N GLN A 103 6.86 1.65 0.81
CA GLN A 103 6.91 3.04 0.32
C GLN A 103 6.00 3.31 -0.88
N GLU A 104 5.91 2.36 -1.81
CA GLU A 104 5.20 2.52 -3.08
C GLU A 104 3.85 1.81 -3.10
N TYR A 105 3.74 0.71 -2.36
CA TYR A 105 2.54 -0.14 -2.35
C TYR A 105 1.84 -0.17 -0.99
N GLY A 106 2.39 0.46 0.04
CA GLY A 106 1.75 0.52 1.36
C GLY A 106 1.57 -0.87 1.98
N LEU A 107 2.49 -1.81 1.72
CA LEU A 107 2.41 -3.19 2.21
C LEU A 107 3.55 -3.52 3.17
N ASN A 108 3.19 -4.13 4.30
CA ASN A 108 4.18 -4.77 5.18
C ASN A 108 4.52 -6.15 4.63
N PHE A 109 5.62 -6.24 3.86
CA PHE A 109 5.99 -7.47 3.15
C PHE A 109 5.96 -8.74 4.02
N LYS A 110 6.43 -8.68 5.27
CA LYS A 110 6.49 -9.85 6.14
C LYS A 110 5.10 -10.33 6.56
N GLU A 111 4.23 -9.39 6.93
CA GLU A 111 2.86 -9.70 7.36
C GLU A 111 2.02 -10.15 6.18
N GLU A 112 2.12 -9.45 5.05
CA GLU A 112 1.37 -9.78 3.84
C GLU A 112 1.84 -11.11 3.23
N LEU A 113 3.14 -11.44 3.27
CA LEU A 113 3.61 -12.75 2.81
C LEU A 113 3.03 -13.88 3.67
N LYS A 114 2.99 -13.70 5.00
CA LYS A 114 2.36 -14.67 5.90
C LYS A 114 0.87 -14.82 5.58
N TRP A 115 0.18 -13.71 5.32
CA TRP A 115 -1.23 -13.73 4.93
C TRP A 115 -1.47 -14.42 3.59
N LEU A 116 -0.64 -14.16 2.57
CA LEU A 116 -0.69 -14.86 1.28
C LEU A 116 -0.47 -16.37 1.41
N LYS A 117 0.35 -16.82 2.37
CA LYS A 117 0.47 -18.25 2.71
C LYS A 117 -0.82 -18.81 3.30
N THR A 118 -1.44 -18.09 4.24
CA THR A 118 -2.72 -18.53 4.82
C THR A 118 -3.85 -18.61 3.80
N LEU A 119 -3.80 -17.79 2.74
CA LEU A 119 -4.74 -17.81 1.62
C LEU A 119 -4.40 -18.83 0.52
N GLY A 120 -3.28 -19.53 0.66
CA GLY A 120 -2.84 -20.57 -0.25
C GLY A 120 -2.30 -20.05 -1.59
N PHE A 121 -1.87 -18.78 -1.69
CA PHE A 121 -1.19 -18.26 -2.89
C PHE A 121 0.29 -18.63 -2.93
N VAL A 122 0.91 -18.77 -1.75
CA VAL A 122 2.32 -19.11 -1.56
C VAL A 122 2.39 -20.28 -0.57
N ASP A 123 3.29 -21.22 -0.77
CA ASP A 123 3.51 -22.33 0.16
C ASP A 123 4.50 -21.99 1.28
N GLU A 124 4.75 -22.97 2.15
CA GLU A 124 5.67 -22.78 3.28
C GLU A 124 7.12 -22.54 2.84
N GLU A 125 7.52 -23.05 1.67
CA GLU A 125 8.85 -22.88 1.08
C GLU A 125 9.02 -21.55 0.34
N ASN A 126 8.00 -20.69 0.35
CA ASN A 126 7.91 -19.44 -0.42
C ASN A 126 7.92 -19.69 -1.94
N VAL A 127 7.26 -20.75 -2.40
CA VAL A 127 6.99 -21.02 -3.81
C VAL A 127 5.52 -20.73 -4.09
N LEU A 128 5.22 -20.21 -5.29
CA LEU A 128 3.83 -19.95 -5.67
C LEU A 128 3.10 -21.27 -5.84
N THR A 129 1.90 -21.34 -5.28
CA THR A 129 0.97 -22.43 -5.58
C THR A 129 0.34 -22.21 -6.96
N LYS A 130 -0.46 -23.16 -7.44
CA LYS A 130 -1.28 -22.96 -8.65
C LYS A 130 -2.18 -21.70 -8.55
N LYS A 131 -2.77 -21.44 -7.38
CA LYS A 131 -3.59 -20.24 -7.13
C LYS A 131 -2.75 -18.96 -7.25
N GLY A 132 -1.52 -18.99 -6.73
CA GLY A 132 -0.52 -17.91 -6.88
C GLY A 132 -0.14 -17.66 -8.33
N GLU A 133 0.15 -18.71 -9.07
CA GLU A 133 0.50 -18.64 -10.50
C GLU A 133 -0.65 -18.12 -11.35
N ASP A 134 -1.87 -18.60 -11.14
CA ASP A 134 -3.06 -18.14 -11.88
C ASP A 134 -3.34 -16.65 -11.61
N MET A 135 -3.19 -16.20 -10.36
CA MET A 135 -3.32 -14.79 -9.98
C MET A 135 -2.25 -13.91 -10.65
N LEU A 136 -1.00 -14.38 -10.68
CA LEU A 136 0.09 -13.66 -11.32
C LEU A 136 -0.09 -13.57 -12.84
N ASN A 137 -0.51 -14.67 -13.48
CA ASN A 137 -0.69 -14.75 -14.93
C ASN A 137 -1.93 -13.99 -15.43
N SER A 138 -2.94 -13.78 -14.59
CA SER A 138 -4.13 -12.99 -14.94
C SER A 138 -3.91 -11.48 -14.85
N HIS A 139 -2.79 -11.03 -14.27
CA HIS A 139 -2.48 -9.61 -14.01
C HIS A 139 -1.08 -9.24 -14.49
N THR A 140 -0.73 -9.62 -15.72
CA THR A 140 0.59 -9.30 -16.30
C THR A 140 0.80 -7.81 -16.48
N ASP A 141 -0.27 -7.06 -16.71
CA ASP A 141 -0.31 -5.59 -16.80
C ASP A 141 0.25 -4.92 -15.55
N ILE A 142 -0.08 -5.44 -14.36
CA ILE A 142 0.46 -4.95 -13.08
C ILE A 142 1.97 -5.11 -13.02
N ILE A 143 2.49 -6.22 -13.54
CA ILE A 143 3.93 -6.51 -13.55
C ILE A 143 4.67 -5.65 -14.57
N GLU A 144 4.08 -5.42 -15.74
CA GLU A 144 4.62 -4.50 -16.74
C GLU A 144 4.70 -3.08 -16.17
N HIS A 145 3.62 -2.59 -15.57
CA HIS A 145 3.58 -1.27 -14.93
C HIS A 145 4.62 -1.13 -13.79
N HIS A 146 4.80 -2.18 -12.97
CA HIS A 146 5.87 -2.20 -11.97
C HIS A 146 7.25 -2.07 -12.62
N LYS A 147 7.53 -2.87 -13.66
CA LYS A 147 8.85 -2.85 -14.33
C LYS A 147 9.13 -1.49 -14.98
N GLU A 148 8.15 -0.88 -15.62
CA GLU A 148 8.30 0.44 -16.25
C GLU A 148 8.63 1.53 -15.23
N LYS A 149 8.01 1.49 -14.04
CA LYS A 149 8.26 2.45 -12.97
C LYS A 149 9.69 2.40 -12.42
N PHE A 150 10.33 1.23 -12.45
CA PHE A 150 11.69 1.01 -11.91
C PHE A 150 12.75 0.79 -13.00
N LYS A 151 12.42 1.09 -14.26
CA LYS A 151 13.35 1.07 -15.39
C LYS A 151 14.23 2.32 -15.38
#